data_AF-A0A962VL71-F1
#
_entry.id   AF-A0A962VL71-F1
#
_cell.length_a   1.000
_cell.length_b   1.000
_cell.length_c   1.000
_cell.angle_alpha   90.00
_cell.angle_beta   90.00
_cell.angle_gamma   90.00
#
_symmetry.space_group_name_H-M   'P 1'
#
loop_
_entity.id
_entity.type
_entity.pdbx_description
1 polymer ?
#
loop_
_entity_poly.entity_id
_entity_poly.type
_entity_poly.pdbx_seq_one_letter_code
_entity_poly.pdbx_strand_id
1 'polypeptide(L)'
;MSAIAHDVTADTAAELLRLAVPLMSRHEVPPTPHNYTVWYTYVSGENPELKTEIDRLIAENAAFTAVVCDRLHRQYVAEHNIGNIEQVRSNLNKILFDVGTSLSDAGRAVQAFEGTLD
;
A
#
# COMPACT_ATOMS: atom_id res chain seq x y z
N MET A 1 -0.08 -7.03 32.72
CA MET A 1 0.69 -6.89 31.45
C MET A 1 -0.05 -7.70 30.39
N SER A 2 -1.01 -7.07 29.70
CA SER A 2 -1.78 -7.73 28.64
C SER A 2 -1.18 -7.28 27.32
N ALA A 3 -0.60 -8.22 26.57
CA ALA A 3 -0.16 -7.98 25.21
C ALA A 3 -1.38 -7.61 24.38
N ILE A 4 -1.43 -6.36 23.94
CA ILE A 4 -2.47 -5.85 23.05
C ILE A 4 -2.15 -6.49 21.69
N ALA A 5 -2.77 -7.63 21.42
CA ALA A 5 -2.92 -8.09 20.05
C ALA A 5 -3.65 -6.96 19.32
N HIS A 6 -2.91 -6.22 18.51
CA HIS A 6 -3.46 -5.15 17.70
C HIS A 6 -4.35 -5.83 16.67
N ASP A 7 -5.64 -5.97 17.00
CA ASP A 7 -6.67 -6.29 16.01
C ASP A 7 -6.49 -5.26 14.90
N VAL A 8 -6.01 -5.69 13.75
CA VAL A 8 -5.89 -4.86 12.56
C VAL A 8 -7.33 -4.56 12.13
N THR A 9 -7.92 -3.53 12.74
CA THR A 9 -9.23 -3.04 12.35
C THR A 9 -9.15 -2.48 10.93
N ALA A 10 -10.27 -2.52 10.20
CA ALA A 10 -10.31 -2.01 8.83
C ALA A 10 -9.86 -0.54 8.74
N ASP A 11 -10.06 0.24 9.80
CA ASP A 11 -9.62 1.63 9.92
C ASP A 11 -8.09 1.75 10.00
N THR A 12 -7.43 0.90 10.80
CA THR A 12 -5.95 0.84 10.87
C THR A 12 -5.35 0.42 9.53
N ALA A 13 -5.95 -0.55 8.84
CA ALA A 13 -5.50 -0.96 7.52
C ALA A 13 -5.62 0.17 6.48
N ALA A 14 -6.71 0.93 6.51
CA ALA A 14 -6.92 2.08 5.64
C ALA A 14 -5.93 3.24 5.91
N GLU A 15 -5.57 3.47 7.18
CA GLU A 15 -4.54 4.45 7.56
C GLU A 15 -3.16 4.05 7.04
N LEU A 16 -2.76 2.79 7.22
CA LEU A 16 -1.50 2.28 6.69
C LEU A 16 -1.44 2.35 5.16
N LEU A 17 -2.58 2.13 4.49
CA LEU A 17 -2.72 2.35 3.04
C LEU A 17 -2.45 3.78 2.62
N ARG A 18 -3.06 4.75 3.34
CA ARG A 18 -2.86 6.19 3.07
C ARG A 18 -1.41 6.63 3.29
N LEU A 19 -0.64 5.88 4.08
CA LEU A 19 0.80 6.13 4.27
C LEU A 19 1.67 5.42 3.23
N ALA A 20 1.37 4.15 2.90
CA ALA A 20 2.18 3.34 2.01
C ALA A 20 2.11 3.82 0.55
N VAL A 21 0.93 4.20 0.05
CA VAL A 21 0.74 4.59 -1.36
C VAL A 21 1.56 5.82 -1.76
N PRO A 22 1.56 6.93 -1.00
CA PRO A 22 2.42 8.08 -1.31
C PRO A 22 3.91 7.74 -1.29
N LEU A 23 4.34 6.86 -0.38
CA LEU A 23 5.74 6.43 -0.29
C LEU A 23 6.15 5.61 -1.52
N MET A 24 5.31 4.65 -1.95
CA MET A 24 5.53 3.92 -3.19
C MET A 24 5.63 4.87 -4.39
N SER A 25 4.71 5.84 -4.50
CA SER A 25 4.73 6.81 -5.59
C SER A 25 6.00 7.67 -5.56
N ARG A 26 6.46 8.09 -4.37
CA ARG A 26 7.67 8.90 -4.20
C ARG A 26 8.94 8.15 -4.60
N HIS A 27 8.95 6.83 -4.40
CA HIS A 27 10.09 5.96 -4.71
C HIS A 27 9.91 5.20 -6.03
N GLU A 28 8.97 5.64 -6.88
CA GLU A 28 8.70 5.09 -8.21
C GLU A 28 8.35 3.58 -8.21
N VAL A 29 7.75 3.11 -7.10
CA VAL A 29 7.32 1.72 -6.95
C VAL A 29 5.91 1.54 -7.51
N PRO A 30 5.70 0.61 -8.47
CA PRO A 30 4.37 0.31 -8.97
C PRO A 30 3.44 -0.15 -7.85
N PRO A 31 2.21 0.39 -7.72
CA PRO A 31 1.26 0.05 -6.66
C PRO A 31 0.56 -1.28 -6.94
N THR A 32 1.33 -2.36 -7.08
CA THR A 32 0.82 -3.72 -7.25
C THR A 32 0.51 -4.33 -5.88
N PRO A 33 -0.39 -5.34 -5.78
CA PRO A 33 -0.65 -6.03 -4.52
C PRO A 33 0.62 -6.60 -3.88
N HIS A 34 1.58 -7.04 -4.72
CA HIS A 34 2.86 -7.58 -4.28
C HIS A 34 3.72 -6.51 -3.59
N ASN A 35 3.94 -5.38 -4.25
CA ASN A 35 4.72 -4.27 -3.69
C ASN A 35 4.02 -3.64 -2.50
N TYR A 36 2.70 -3.59 -2.54
CA TYR A 36 1.89 -3.09 -1.45
C TYR A 36 2.18 -3.84 -0.14
N THR A 37 2.25 -5.17 -0.15
CA THR A 37 2.49 -5.92 1.09
C THR A 37 3.84 -5.56 1.71
N VAL A 38 4.88 -5.35 0.89
CA VAL A 38 6.20 -4.91 1.35
C VAL A 38 6.12 -3.53 2.01
N TRP A 39 5.50 -2.56 1.35
CA TRP A 39 5.41 -1.18 1.86
C TRP A 39 4.45 -1.05 3.03
N TYR A 40 3.40 -1.88 3.09
CA TYR A 40 2.53 -2.02 4.26
C TYR A 40 3.30 -2.51 5.47
N THR A 41 4.04 -3.62 5.33
CA THR A 41 4.85 -4.19 6.43
C THR A 41 5.95 -3.22 6.87
N TYR A 42 6.47 -2.40 5.96
CA TYR A 42 7.38 -1.31 6.27
C TYR A 42 6.75 -0.23 7.16
N VAL A 43 5.57 0.28 6.78
CA VAL A 43 4.90 1.35 7.55
C VAL A 43 4.26 0.86 8.84
N SER A 44 3.81 -0.40 8.89
CA SER A 44 3.26 -1.00 10.11
C SER A 44 4.34 -1.27 11.16
N GLY A 45 5.61 -1.39 10.74
CA GLY A 45 6.72 -1.72 11.63
C GLY A 45 6.70 -3.17 12.15
N GLU A 46 5.84 -4.02 11.58
CA GLU A 46 5.70 -5.44 11.97
C GLU A 46 6.97 -6.26 11.72
N ASN A 47 7.81 -5.83 10.78
CA ASN A 47 9.10 -6.46 10.49
C ASN A 47 10.26 -5.44 10.60
N PRO A 48 10.97 -5.40 11.75
CA PRO A 48 12.10 -4.48 11.97
C PRO A 48 13.27 -4.68 10.98
N GLU A 49 13.49 -5.89 10.49
CA GLU A 49 14.55 -6.18 9.52
C GLU A 49 14.20 -5.59 8.15
N LEU A 50 12.95 -5.78 7.71
CA LEU A 50 12.45 -5.14 6.49
C LEU A 50 12.53 -3.63 6.58
N LYS A 51 12.14 -3.07 7.73
CA LYS A 51 12.22 -1.64 7.98
C LYS A 51 13.64 -1.11 7.80
N THR A 52 14.59 -1.77 8.44
CA THR A 52 16.01 -1.40 8.37
C THR A 52 16.55 -1.44 6.95
N GLU A 53 16.22 -2.48 6.17
CA GLU A 53 16.69 -2.62 4.80
C GLU A 53 16.07 -1.56 3.87
N ILE A 54 14.77 -1.26 4.02
CA ILE A 54 14.13 -0.19 3.23
C ILE A 54 14.70 1.18 3.59
N ASP A 55 14.88 1.48 4.89
CA ASP A 55 15.50 2.74 5.34
C ASP A 55 16.93 2.89 4.76
N ARG A 56 17.69 1.79 4.71
CA ARG A 56 19.02 1.74 4.08
C ARG A 56 18.96 2.04 2.57
N LEU A 57 18.06 1.39 1.84
CA LEU A 57 17.89 1.60 0.40
C LEU A 57 17.44 3.04 0.07
N ILE A 58 16.58 3.63 0.90
CA ILE A 58 16.16 5.03 0.77
C ILE A 58 17.35 5.96 1.03
N ALA A 59 18.14 5.72 2.08
CA ALA A 59 19.32 6.53 2.39
C ALA A 59 20.38 6.47 1.27
N GLU A 60 20.48 5.34 0.58
CA GLU A 60 21.39 5.14 -0.56
C GLU A 60 20.85 5.71 -1.87
N ASN A 61 19.62 6.26 -1.91
CA ASN A 61 18.89 6.59 -3.14
C ASN A 61 18.88 5.44 -4.15
N ALA A 62 18.77 4.20 -3.65
CA ALA A 62 18.71 3.02 -4.50
C ALA A 62 17.37 2.97 -5.25
N ALA A 63 17.41 2.52 -6.51
CA ALA A 63 16.20 2.33 -7.29
C ALA A 63 15.44 1.08 -6.84
N PHE A 64 14.16 1.22 -6.55
CA PHE A 64 13.25 0.12 -6.24
C PHE A 64 12.78 -0.58 -7.53
N THR A 65 13.72 -1.21 -8.23
CA THR A 65 13.44 -2.00 -9.44
C THR A 65 12.58 -3.22 -9.11
N ALA A 66 11.93 -3.81 -10.12
CA ALA A 66 11.13 -5.03 -9.96
C ALA A 66 11.90 -6.16 -9.25
N VAL A 67 13.19 -6.33 -9.56
CA VAL A 67 14.05 -7.34 -8.92
C VAL A 67 14.25 -7.07 -7.43
N VAL A 68 14.43 -5.79 -7.04
CA VAL A 68 14.58 -5.38 -5.64
C VAL A 68 13.27 -5.60 -4.89
N CYS A 69 12.14 -5.18 -5.45
CA CYS A 69 10.82 -5.38 -4.86
C CYS A 69 10.50 -6.87 -4.64
N ASP A 70 10.73 -7.71 -5.66
CA ASP A 70 10.52 -9.16 -5.57
C ASP A 70 11.43 -9.82 -4.53
N ARG A 71 12.66 -9.30 -4.37
CA ARG A 71 13.59 -9.78 -3.32
C ARG A 71 13.07 -9.42 -1.95
N LEU A 72 12.69 -8.16 -1.72
CA LEU A 72 12.16 -7.69 -0.44
C LEU A 72 10.91 -8.49 -0.04
N HIS A 73 10.00 -8.71 -0.98
CA HIS A 73 8.81 -9.51 -0.71
C HIS A 73 9.16 -10.96 -0.34
N ARG A 74 9.99 -11.63 -1.13
CA ARG A 74 10.35 -13.03 -0.85
C ARG A 74 11.06 -13.18 0.49
N GLN A 75 11.98 -12.28 0.81
CA GLN A 75 12.83 -12.40 1.98
C GLN A 75 12.13 -12.01 3.29
N TYR A 76 11.19 -11.06 3.25
CA TYR A 76 10.65 -10.47 4.48
C TYR A 76 9.13 -10.61 4.64
N VAL A 77 8.42 -10.96 3.57
CA VAL A 77 6.95 -11.04 3.55
C VAL A 77 6.48 -12.48 3.33
N ALA A 78 7.05 -13.19 2.36
CA ALA A 78 6.57 -14.53 1.96
C ALA A 78 6.70 -15.60 3.06
N GLU A 79 7.67 -15.47 3.95
CA GLU A 79 7.88 -16.42 5.07
C GLU A 79 7.16 -16.01 6.35
N HIS A 80 6.73 -14.75 6.47
CA HIS A 80 6.30 -14.17 7.76
C HIS A 80 4.79 -13.93 7.90
N ASN A 81 3.95 -14.05 6.86
CA ASN A 81 2.54 -13.66 7.01
C ASN A 81 1.54 -14.37 6.06
N ILE A 82 1.18 -15.62 6.37
CA ILE A 82 0.13 -16.36 5.65
C ILE A 82 -1.29 -15.94 6.09
N GLY A 83 -1.45 -15.29 7.25
CA GLY A 83 -2.77 -14.97 7.82
C GLY A 83 -3.46 -13.71 7.29
N ASN A 84 -2.70 -12.65 6.96
CA ASN A 84 -3.28 -11.33 6.68
C ASN A 84 -3.31 -10.95 5.18
N ILE A 85 -2.69 -11.73 4.30
CA ILE A 85 -2.52 -11.36 2.88
C ILE A 85 -3.86 -11.29 2.13
N GLU A 86 -4.80 -12.19 2.38
CA GLU A 86 -6.09 -12.18 1.68
C GLU A 86 -7.00 -11.04 2.15
N GLN A 87 -6.98 -10.71 3.45
CA GLN A 87 -7.67 -9.55 4.01
C GLN A 87 -7.13 -8.24 3.43
N VAL A 88 -5.80 -8.13 3.36
CA VAL A 88 -5.08 -7.00 2.76
C VAL A 88 -5.44 -6.85 1.28
N ARG A 89 -5.41 -7.95 0.51
CA ARG A 89 -5.79 -7.94 -0.92
C ARG A 89 -7.24 -7.51 -1.12
N SER A 90 -8.15 -8.00 -0.27
CA SER A 90 -9.57 -7.61 -0.29
C SER A 90 -9.76 -6.12 -0.02
N ASN A 91 -9.09 -5.58 1.00
CA ASN A 91 -9.16 -4.14 1.33
C ASN A 91 -8.54 -3.26 0.23
N LEU A 92 -7.43 -3.68 -0.38
CA LEU A 92 -6.82 -2.97 -1.50
C LEU A 92 -7.77 -2.90 -2.71
N ASN A 93 -8.41 -4.00 -3.07
CA ASN A 93 -9.38 -4.02 -4.18
C ASN A 93 -10.56 -3.09 -3.92
N LYS A 94 -11.02 -2.98 -2.67
CA LYS A 94 -12.07 -2.02 -2.30
C LYS A 94 -11.60 -0.58 -2.45
N ILE A 95 -10.41 -0.24 -1.95
CA ILE A 95 -9.91 1.14 -2.03
C ILE A 95 -9.60 1.55 -3.47
N LEU A 96 -9.03 0.64 -4.28
CA LEU A 96 -8.83 0.89 -5.71
C LEU A 96 -10.16 1.09 -6.44
N PHE A 97 -11.19 0.32 -6.07
CA PHE A 97 -12.53 0.50 -6.59
C PHE A 97 -13.11 1.85 -6.17
N ASP A 98 -12.99 2.25 -4.90
CA ASP A 98 -13.49 3.51 -4.37
C ASP A 98 -12.80 4.74 -4.99
N VAL A 99 -11.49 4.66 -5.25
CA VAL A 99 -10.75 5.71 -5.96
C VAL A 99 -11.19 5.76 -7.43
N GLY A 100 -11.39 4.61 -8.06
CA GLY A 100 -11.88 4.53 -9.44
C GLY A 100 -13.30 5.06 -9.63
N THR A 101 -14.21 4.74 -8.71
CA THR A 101 -15.59 5.28 -8.71
C THR A 101 -15.60 6.77 -8.41
N SER A 102 -14.84 7.23 -7.43
CA SER A 102 -14.72 8.66 -7.11
C SER A 102 -14.19 9.48 -8.31
N LEU A 103 -13.21 8.94 -9.04
CA LEU A 103 -12.68 9.59 -10.24
C LEU A 103 -13.68 9.56 -11.40
N SER A 104 -14.42 8.47 -11.57
CA SER A 104 -15.50 8.37 -12.56
C SER A 104 -16.64 9.35 -12.24
N ASP A 105 -17.02 9.47 -10.97
CA ASP A 105 -18.07 10.38 -10.52
C ASP A 105 -17.66 11.85 -10.67
N ALA A 106 -16.40 12.17 -10.37
CA ALA A 106 -15.82 13.48 -10.67
C ALA A 106 -15.81 13.76 -12.19
N GLY A 107 -15.46 12.78 -13.02
CA GLY A 107 -15.51 12.90 -14.48
C GLY A 107 -16.93 13.11 -15.02
N ARG A 108 -17.93 12.41 -14.45
CA ARG A 108 -19.35 12.60 -14.79
C ARG A 108 -19.88 13.96 -14.34
N ALA A 109 -19.46 14.46 -13.18
CA ALA A 109 -19.83 15.79 -12.70
C ALA A 109 -19.29 16.90 -13.62
N VAL A 110 -18.09 16.73 -14.17
CA VAL A 110 -17.52 17.67 -15.16
C VAL A 110 -18.31 17.64 -16.48
N GLN A 111 -18.70 16.45 -16.97
CA GLN A 111 -19.54 16.34 -18.17
C GLN A 111 -20.96 16.90 -17.98
N ALA A 112 -21.54 16.75 -16.78
CA ALA A 112 -22.84 17.32 -16.46
C ALA A 112 -22.81 18.87 -16.43
N PHE A 113 -21.66 19.45 -16.11
CA PHE A 113 -21.47 20.91 -16.12
C PHE A 113 -21.32 21.46 -17.54
N GLU A 114 -20.66 20.75 -18.45
CA GLU A 114 -20.58 21.14 -19.88
C GLU A 114 -21.92 21.03 -20.60
N GLY A 115 -22.77 20.05 -20.26
CA GLY A 115 -24.11 19.91 -20.85
C GLY A 115 -25.16 20.93 -20.37
N THR A 116 -24.83 21.80 -19.41
CA THR A 116 -25.72 22.85 -18.88
C THR A 116 -25.31 24.25 -19.38
N LEU A 117 -24.23 24.36 -20.16
CA LEU A 117 -23.69 25.63 -20.68
C LEU A 117 -24.03 25.88 -22.16
N ASP A 118 -24.96 25.11 -22.73
CA ASP A 118 -25.59 25.34 -24.05
C ASP A 118 -27.10 25.63 -23.84
#